data_AF-G6B0E2-F1
#
_entry.id   AF-G6B0E2-F1
#
_cell.length_a   1.000
_cell.length_b   1.000
_cell.length_c   1.000
_cell.angle_alpha   90.00
_cell.angle_beta   90.00
_cell.angle_gamma   90.00
#
_symmetry.space_group_name_H-M   'P 1'
#
loop_
_entity.id
_entity.type
_entity.pdbx_description
1 polymer ?
#
loop_
_entity_poly.entity_id
_entity_poly.type
_entity_poly.pdbx_seq_one_letter_code
_entity_poly.pdbx_strand_id
1 'polypeptide(L)'
;MIKINEEKLARLHTADEILEKEYGAPGTPSRDAFEARAKAWYYAELLKEERKRQKLTQQQLADKIGKKREYISTIERGNSDMQMSTFLQIASALGLRFSLVVG
;
A
#
# COMPACT_ATOMS: atom_id res chain seq x y z
N MET A 1 -19.52 25.39 -15.85
CA MET A 1 -18.44 25.46 -14.84
C MET A 1 -19.05 25.21 -13.47
N ILE A 2 -18.50 24.26 -12.71
CA ILE A 2 -18.91 24.05 -11.31
C ILE A 2 -18.38 25.25 -10.51
N LYS A 3 -19.26 25.99 -9.84
CA LYS A 3 -18.87 27.06 -8.90
C LYS A 3 -18.69 26.44 -7.52
N ILE A 4 -17.49 26.57 -6.95
CA ILE A 4 -17.20 26.12 -5.58
C ILE A 4 -17.65 27.22 -4.62
N ASN A 5 -18.30 26.84 -3.52
CA ASN A 5 -18.64 27.76 -2.43
C ASN A 5 -17.44 27.89 -1.48
N GLU A 6 -16.84 29.07 -1.43
CA GLU A 6 -15.63 29.36 -0.66
C GLU A 6 -15.85 29.30 0.86
N GLU A 7 -16.99 29.79 1.36
CA GLU A 7 -17.33 29.73 2.79
C GLU A 7 -17.47 28.30 3.29
N LYS A 8 -18.07 27.43 2.46
CA LYS A 8 -18.19 26.01 2.77
C LYS A 8 -16.84 25.31 2.73
N LEU A 9 -16.00 25.65 1.74
CA LEU A 9 -14.66 25.09 1.60
C LEU A 9 -13.77 25.43 2.81
N ALA A 10 -13.82 26.67 3.29
CA ALA A 10 -13.03 27.14 4.43
C ALA A 10 -13.37 26.45 5.77
N ARG A 11 -14.52 25.76 5.85
CA ARG A 11 -14.94 25.02 7.06
C ARG A 11 -14.60 23.52 7.00
N LEU A 12 -14.04 23.04 5.89
CA LEU A 12 -13.66 21.63 5.74
C LEU A 12 -12.26 21.41 6.28
N HIS A 13 -12.06 20.26 6.93
CA HIS A 13 -10.75 19.85 7.37
C HIS A 13 -9.90 19.34 6.21
N THR A 14 -8.62 19.68 6.22
CA THR A 14 -7.65 19.09 5.30
C THR A 14 -7.31 17.66 5.71
N ALA A 15 -6.77 16.88 4.78
CA ALA A 15 -6.27 15.54 5.11
C ALA A 15 -5.18 15.62 6.18
N ASP A 16 -4.29 16.62 6.10
CA ASP A 16 -3.20 16.80 7.06
C ASP A 16 -3.72 17.10 8.46
N GLU A 17 -4.73 17.97 8.59
CA GLU A 17 -5.38 18.27 9.88
C GLU A 17 -6.02 17.02 10.50
N ILE A 18 -6.72 16.22 9.70
CA ILE A 18 -7.35 14.97 10.17
C ILE A 18 -6.26 13.99 10.61
N LEU A 19 -5.23 13.81 9.79
CA LEU A 19 -4.15 12.88 10.08
C LEU A 19 -3.39 13.34 11.33
N GLU A 20 -3.07 14.62 11.48
CA GLU A 20 -2.39 15.15 12.66
C GLU A 20 -3.22 14.95 13.93
N LYS A 21 -4.53 15.18 13.85
CA LYS A 21 -5.46 14.92 14.97
C LYS A 21 -5.49 13.44 15.37
N GLU A 22 -5.52 12.52 14.41
CA GLU A 22 -5.69 11.09 14.68
C GLU A 22 -4.37 10.36 15.01
N TYR A 23 -3.27 10.78 14.39
CA TYR A 23 -1.98 10.07 14.47
C TYR A 23 -0.81 10.93 14.94
N GLY A 24 -1.03 12.21 15.24
CA GLY A 24 0.02 13.15 15.65
C GLY A 24 0.73 13.82 14.48
N ALA A 25 1.52 14.84 14.81
CA ALA A 25 2.30 15.60 13.83
C ALA A 25 3.38 14.74 13.14
N PRO A 26 3.86 15.14 11.94
CA PRO A 26 5.03 14.54 11.28
C PRO A 26 6.23 14.38 12.22
N GLY A 27 6.88 13.20 12.18
CA GLY A 27 8.04 12.88 13.02
C GLY A 27 7.71 12.43 14.45
N THR A 28 6.43 12.33 14.80
CA THR A 28 6.03 11.69 16.07
C THR A 28 6.00 10.16 15.91
N PRO A 29 6.27 9.38 16.98
CA PRO A 29 6.25 7.91 16.90
C PRO A 29 4.92 7.34 16.39
N SER A 30 3.80 7.97 16.74
CA SER A 30 2.47 7.58 16.29
C SER A 30 2.28 7.82 14.79
N ARG A 31 2.73 8.96 14.27
CA ARG A 31 2.68 9.28 12.84
C ARG A 31 3.61 8.37 12.05
N ASP A 32 4.82 8.12 12.52
CA ASP A 32 5.77 7.20 11.88
C ASP A 32 5.22 5.77 11.78
N ALA A 33 4.58 5.27 12.84
CA ALA A 33 3.93 3.96 12.85
C ALA A 33 2.70 3.89 11.92
N PHE A 34 1.95 4.99 11.78
CA PHE A 34 0.88 5.10 10.79
C PHE A 34 1.44 5.06 9.36
N GLU A 35 2.46 5.87 9.08
CA GLU A 35 3.07 5.94 7.75
C GLU A 35 3.71 4.61 7.33
N ALA A 36 4.38 3.92 8.26
CA ALA A 36 4.94 2.60 7.99
C ALA A 36 3.84 1.61 7.56
N ARG A 37 2.72 1.57 8.28
CA ARG A 37 1.56 0.72 7.92
C ARG A 37 0.92 1.14 6.60
N ALA A 38 0.79 2.44 6.36
CA ALA A 38 0.24 2.96 5.11
C ALA A 38 1.13 2.58 3.91
N LYS A 39 2.46 2.65 4.05
CA LYS A 39 3.42 2.19 3.02
C LYS A 39 3.32 0.69 2.79
N ALA A 40 3.25 -0.12 3.85
CA ALA A 40 3.08 -1.57 3.72
C ALA A 40 1.79 -1.93 2.97
N TRP A 41 0.68 -1.28 3.30
CA TRP A 41 -0.60 -1.45 2.59
C TRP A 41 -0.48 -1.04 1.11
N TYR A 42 0.14 0.11 0.84
CA TYR A 42 0.33 0.61 -0.53
C TYR A 42 1.10 -0.40 -1.41
N TYR A 43 2.19 -0.96 -0.90
CA TYR A 43 2.96 -1.97 -1.64
C TYR A 43 2.18 -3.27 -1.87
N ALA A 44 1.38 -3.71 -0.90
CA ALA A 44 0.51 -4.87 -1.07
C ALA A 44 -0.56 -4.63 -2.15
N GLU A 45 -1.18 -3.45 -2.17
CA GLU A 45 -2.18 -3.10 -3.18
C GLU A 45 -1.53 -3.00 -4.57
N LEU A 46 -0.33 -2.44 -4.69
CA LEU A 46 0.42 -2.38 -5.96
C LEU A 46 0.67 -3.78 -6.55
N LEU A 47 1.10 -4.75 -5.74
CA LEU A 47 1.30 -6.13 -6.19
C LEU A 47 -0.03 -6.79 -6.61
N LYS A 48 -1.10 -6.53 -5.86
CA LYS A 48 -2.45 -7.04 -6.15
C LYS A 48 -3.01 -6.47 -7.46
N GLU A 49 -2.83 -5.17 -7.69
CA GLU A 49 -3.23 -4.51 -8.93
C GLU A 49 -2.46 -5.10 -10.12
N GLU A 50 -1.15 -5.28 -9.98
CA GLU A 50 -0.33 -5.88 -11.03
C GLU A 50 -0.76 -7.33 -11.32
N ARG A 51 -1.02 -8.14 -10.28
CA ARG A 51 -1.59 -9.49 -10.46
C ARG A 51 -2.91 -9.45 -11.24
N LYS A 52 -3.82 -8.54 -10.87
CA LYS A 52 -5.11 -8.38 -11.54
C LYS A 52 -4.95 -7.92 -12.98
N ARG A 53 -4.00 -7.01 -13.25
CA ARG A 53 -3.66 -6.55 -14.60
C ARG A 53 -3.23 -7.71 -15.51
N GLN A 54 -2.49 -8.67 -14.95
CA GLN A 54 -2.10 -9.90 -15.62
C GLN A 54 -3.19 -10.99 -15.63
N LYS A 55 -4.37 -10.73 -15.08
CA LYS A 55 -5.50 -11.66 -14.97
C LYS A 55 -5.15 -12.97 -14.23
N LEU A 56 -4.19 -12.91 -13.31
CA LEU A 56 -3.81 -14.07 -12.49
C LEU A 56 -4.73 -14.19 -11.27
N THR A 57 -5.11 -15.41 -10.91
CA THR A 57 -5.75 -15.69 -9.62
C THR A 57 -4.73 -15.64 -8.48
N GLN A 58 -5.18 -15.52 -7.24
CA GLN A 58 -4.30 -15.62 -6.07
C GLN A 58 -3.59 -16.98 -6.03
N GLN A 59 -4.27 -18.06 -6.43
CA GLN A 59 -3.69 -19.40 -6.49
C GLN A 59 -2.56 -19.46 -7.53
N GLN A 60 -2.78 -18.93 -8.73
CA GLN A 60 -1.75 -18.93 -9.79
C GLN A 60 -0.51 -18.13 -9.40
N LEU A 61 -0.67 -17.00 -8.69
CA LEU A 61 0.47 -16.28 -8.13
C LEU A 61 1.17 -17.08 -7.04
N ALA A 62 0.42 -17.73 -6.16
CA ALA A 62 0.96 -18.56 -5.10
C ALA A 62 1.78 -19.73 -5.66
N ASP A 63 1.28 -20.39 -6.71
CA ASP A 63 1.95 -21.48 -7.40
C ASP A 63 3.27 -21.02 -8.03
N LYS A 64 3.30 -19.83 -8.65
CA LYS A 64 4.52 -19.22 -9.22
C LYS A 64 5.63 -19.01 -8.19
N ILE A 65 5.30 -18.72 -6.93
CA ILE A 65 6.27 -18.45 -5.86
C ILE A 65 6.44 -19.63 -4.88
N GLY A 66 5.77 -20.76 -5.11
CA GLY A 66 5.80 -21.92 -4.22
C GLY A 66 5.20 -21.67 -2.84
N LYS A 67 4.10 -20.93 -2.75
CA LYS A 67 3.40 -20.62 -1.50
C LYS A 67 1.94 -21.08 -1.55
N LYS A 68 1.27 -21.06 -0.39
CA LYS A 68 -0.17 -21.33 -0.30
C LYS A 68 -0.97 -20.09 -0.72
N ARG A 69 -2.17 -20.28 -1.28
CA ARG A 69 -3.08 -19.18 -1.66
C ARG A 69 -3.43 -18.25 -0.49
N GLU A 70 -3.58 -18.81 0.71
CA GLU A 70 -3.86 -18.08 1.95
C GLU A 70 -2.75 -17.07 2.29
N TYR A 71 -1.51 -17.37 1.89
CA TYR A 71 -0.38 -16.47 2.04
C TYR A 71 -0.56 -15.22 1.17
N ILE A 72 -0.88 -15.39 -0.11
CA ILE A 72 -1.21 -14.28 -1.03
C ILE A 72 -2.42 -13.49 -0.50
N SER A 73 -3.46 -14.18 -0.05
CA SER A 73 -4.65 -13.53 0.51
C SER A 73 -4.36 -12.70 1.77
N THR A 74 -3.41 -13.12 2.60
CA THR A 74 -3.01 -12.36 3.80
C THR A 74 -2.26 -11.10 3.42
N ILE A 75 -1.32 -11.20 2.47
CA ILE A 75 -0.57 -10.06 1.94
C ILE A 75 -1.53 -9.04 1.30
N GLU A 76 -2.41 -9.48 0.41
CA GLU A 76 -3.33 -8.61 -0.33
C GLU A 76 -4.39 -7.93 0.53
N ARG A 77 -4.58 -8.37 1.78
CA ARG A 77 -5.47 -7.71 2.75
C ARG A 77 -4.75 -6.64 3.57
N GLY A 78 -3.42 -6.53 3.48
CA GLY A 78 -2.63 -5.62 4.31
C GLY A 78 -2.63 -5.99 5.80
N ASN A 79 -2.96 -7.24 6.13
CA ASN A 79 -3.10 -7.71 7.51
C ASN A 79 -1.76 -8.10 8.16
N SER A 80 -0.65 -7.93 7.47
CA SER A 80 0.69 -8.29 7.95
C SER A 80 1.74 -7.37 7.35
N ASP A 81 2.72 -6.98 8.15
CA ASP A 81 3.92 -6.34 7.65
C ASP A 81 4.71 -7.34 6.79
N MET A 82 4.90 -7.02 5.51
CA MET A 82 5.48 -7.94 4.55
C MET A 82 7.00 -7.84 4.58
N GLN A 83 7.67 -8.97 4.76
CA GLN A 83 9.12 -9.01 4.64
C GLN A 83 9.56 -8.60 3.23
N MET A 84 10.65 -7.82 3.15
CA MET A 84 11.22 -7.36 1.89
C MET A 84 11.54 -8.52 0.93
N SER A 85 12.02 -9.65 1.45
CA SER A 85 12.28 -10.86 0.66
C SER A 85 11.02 -11.38 -0.05
N THR A 86 9.89 -11.44 0.66
CA THR A 86 8.59 -11.82 0.10
C THR A 86 8.13 -10.82 -0.96
N PHE A 87 8.25 -9.53 -0.67
CA PHE A 87 7.88 -8.47 -1.61
C PHE A 87 8.65 -8.61 -2.93
N LEU A 88 9.98 -8.76 -2.87
CA LEU A 88 10.82 -8.96 -4.04
C LEU A 88 10.49 -10.25 -4.79
N GLN A 89 10.19 -11.34 -4.07
CA GLN A 89 9.78 -12.61 -4.67
C GLN A 89 8.49 -12.46 -5.49
N ILE A 90 7.47 -11.82 -4.92
CA ILE A 90 6.17 -11.59 -5.59
C ILE A 90 6.36 -10.64 -6.78
N ALA A 91 7.08 -9.53 -6.56
CA ALA A 91 7.40 -8.58 -7.61
C ALA A 91 8.07 -9.25 -8.81
N SER A 92 9.11 -10.06 -8.57
CA SER A 92 9.79 -10.80 -9.62
C SER A 92 8.87 -11.79 -10.33
N ALA A 93 7.99 -12.48 -9.60
CA ALA A 93 7.02 -13.42 -10.19
C ALA A 93 5.96 -12.72 -11.07
N LEU A 94 5.71 -11.44 -10.80
CA LEU A 94 4.89 -10.54 -11.60
C LEU A 94 5.71 -9.80 -12.68
N GLY A 95 7.02 -10.06 -12.81
CA GLY A 95 7.87 -9.39 -13.81
C GLY A 95 8.17 -7.92 -13.52
N LEU A 96 7.94 -7.45 -12.29
CA LEU A 96 8.36 -6.13 -11.82
C LEU A 96 9.86 -6.13 -11.52
N ARG A 97 10.51 -5.00 -11.81
CA ARG A 97 11.93 -4.78 -11.48
C ARG A 97 12.04 -3.71 -10.41
N PHE A 98 12.73 -4.05 -9.32
CA PHE A 98 13.10 -3.10 -8.29
C PHE A 98 14.52 -2.58 -8.55
N SER A 99 14.67 -1.27 -8.50
CA SER A 99 15.97 -0.59 -8.59
C SER A 99 16.07 0.41 -7.45
N LEU A 100 17.20 0.35 -6.74
CA LEU A 100 17.56 1.43 -5.83
C LEU A 100 18.17 2.55 -6.66
N VAL A 101 17.49 3.69 -6.68
CA VAL A 101 18.04 4.90 -7.28
C VAL A 101 18.64 5.71 -6.15
N VAL A 102 19.96 5.87 -6.18
CA VAL A 102 20.66 6.80 -5.29
C VAL A 102 20.64 8.15 -5.98
N GLY A 103 20.03 9.13 -5.32
CA GLY A 103 20.09 10.54 -5.72
C GLY A 103 21.40 11.17 -5.29
#